data_AF-A0A8T2XSH1-F1
#
_entry.id   AF-A0A8T2XSH1-F1
#
_cell.length_a   1.000
_cell.length_b   1.000
_cell.length_c   1.000
_cell.angle_alpha   90.00
_cell.angle_beta   90.00
_cell.angle_gamma   90.00
#
_symmetry.space_group_name_H-M   'P 1'
#
loop_
_entity.id
_entity.type
_entity.pdbx_description
1 polymer ?
#
loop_
_entity_poly.entity_id
_entity_poly.type
_entity_poly.pdbx_seq_one_letter_code
_entity_poly.pdbx_strand_id
1 'polypeptide(L)'
;MSRTRRSSNLCDDKIAGKGSSTSQGPNEVSDYLDHEIAQLTKLRSRPHELLSRDVPGRSRLPVSTMRMLVGREGNYSGRGRFSSADSRHVLSRYLPVHGPCTVDQLNSRTYVSQFSDDGTLFVAGCQGSHIRIYNVDKGWKIQKDILAKSLRWTITDTCLSPNQRYL
;
A
#
# COMPACT_ATOMS: atom_id res chain seq x y z
N MET A 1 6.37 -4.78 -52.08
CA MET A 1 7.37 -4.66 -50.99
C MET A 1 6.62 -4.36 -49.69
N SER A 2 5.93 -5.39 -49.17
CA SER A 2 6.33 -6.21 -48.00
C SER A 2 6.18 -5.49 -46.66
N ARG A 3 4.93 -5.50 -46.17
CA ARG A 3 4.50 -5.24 -44.79
C ARG A 3 5.15 -6.28 -43.86
N THR A 4 5.86 -5.83 -42.84
CA THR A 4 6.47 -6.72 -41.83
C THR A 4 5.43 -7.18 -40.82
N ARG A 5 5.27 -8.51 -40.76
CA ARG A 5 4.45 -9.26 -39.79
C ARG A 5 4.99 -9.08 -38.37
N ARG A 6 4.12 -8.75 -37.43
CA ARG A 6 4.38 -8.88 -35.99
C ARG A 6 3.88 -10.26 -35.55
N SER A 7 4.79 -11.14 -35.16
CA SER A 7 4.48 -12.47 -34.63
C SER A 7 3.82 -12.35 -33.26
N SER A 8 2.56 -12.77 -33.15
CA SER A 8 1.87 -12.99 -31.88
C SER A 8 2.09 -14.45 -31.47
N ASN A 9 2.89 -14.69 -30.43
CA ASN A 9 3.03 -16.01 -29.84
C ASN A 9 1.71 -16.34 -29.10
N LEU A 10 0.94 -17.26 -29.68
CA LEU A 10 -0.15 -17.98 -29.04
C LEU A 10 0.45 -18.93 -28.00
N CYS A 11 0.00 -18.83 -26.74
CA CYS A 11 0.05 -19.95 -25.82
C CYS A 11 -1.27 -20.70 -25.95
N ASP A 12 -1.19 -21.90 -26.51
CA ASP A 12 -2.27 -22.88 -26.64
C ASP A 12 -2.31 -23.70 -25.34
N ASP A 13 -3.41 -23.63 -24.60
CA ASP A 13 -3.66 -24.54 -23.48
C ASP A 13 -5.07 -25.12 -23.57
N LYS A 14 -5.09 -26.45 -23.54
CA LYS A 14 -6.19 -27.32 -23.94
C LYS A 14 -7.38 -27.25 -22.98
N ILE A 15 -8.55 -27.36 -23.60
CA ILE A 15 -9.88 -27.48 -23.01
C ILE A 15 -9.99 -28.77 -22.17
N ALA A 16 -10.43 -28.64 -20.91
CA ALA A 16 -11.05 -29.72 -20.15
C ALA A 16 -12.14 -29.19 -19.22
N GLY A 17 -13.31 -29.85 -19.26
CA GLY A 17 -14.24 -29.91 -18.13
C GLY A 17 -15.36 -28.87 -18.09
N LYS A 18 -16.50 -29.21 -18.70
CA LYS A 18 -17.81 -28.61 -18.43
C LYS A 18 -18.16 -28.81 -16.95
N GLY A 19 -18.12 -27.74 -16.16
CA GLY A 19 -18.71 -27.69 -14.82
C GLY A 19 -19.83 -26.66 -14.83
N SER A 20 -21.08 -27.10 -14.82
CA SER A 20 -22.22 -26.22 -14.57
C SER A 20 -22.22 -25.84 -13.09
N SER A 21 -21.99 -24.58 -12.77
CA SER A 21 -22.36 -24.01 -11.48
C SER A 21 -23.22 -22.79 -11.72
N THR A 22 -24.48 -22.92 -11.30
CA THR A 22 -25.45 -21.84 -11.12
C THR A 22 -24.84 -20.73 -10.27
N SER A 23 -24.55 -19.57 -10.87
CA SER A 23 -24.18 -18.38 -10.12
C SER A 23 -25.44 -17.74 -9.53
N GLN A 24 -25.82 -18.19 -8.33
CA GLN A 24 -26.57 -17.33 -7.41
C GLN A 24 -25.62 -16.20 -6.99
N GLY A 25 -26.01 -14.96 -7.25
CA GLY A 25 -25.17 -13.78 -7.05
C GLY A 25 -24.91 -13.45 -5.57
N PRO A 26 -23.81 -12.73 -5.29
CA PRO A 26 -23.69 -11.96 -4.06
C PRO A 26 -23.04 -10.58 -4.34
N ASN A 27 -23.83 -9.54 -4.63
CA ASN A 27 -23.30 -8.17 -4.79
C ASN A 27 -23.71 -7.19 -3.67
N GLU A 28 -24.66 -7.52 -2.78
CA GLU A 28 -25.15 -6.53 -1.80
C GLU A 28 -24.27 -6.36 -0.56
N VAL A 29 -23.50 -7.38 -0.15
CA VAL A 29 -22.69 -7.32 1.08
C VAL A 29 -21.35 -6.59 0.87
N SER A 30 -20.77 -6.67 -0.34
CA SER A 30 -19.49 -6.00 -0.67
C SER A 30 -19.65 -4.48 -0.67
N ASP A 31 -20.71 -3.98 -1.33
CA ASP A 31 -20.95 -2.55 -1.45
C ASP A 31 -21.12 -1.90 -0.06
N TYR A 32 -21.80 -2.56 0.88
CA TYR A 32 -21.99 -2.02 2.24
C TYR A 32 -20.68 -1.83 3.01
N LEU A 33 -19.80 -2.84 3.01
CA LEU A 33 -18.50 -2.78 3.69
C LEU A 33 -17.59 -1.73 3.06
N ASP A 34 -17.61 -1.62 1.73
CA ASP A 34 -16.86 -0.60 1.00
C ASP A 34 -17.33 0.82 1.39
N HIS A 35 -18.64 1.01 1.59
CA HIS A 35 -19.19 2.28 2.04
C HIS A 35 -18.79 2.61 3.48
N GLU A 36 -18.77 1.64 4.41
CA GLU A 36 -18.35 1.88 5.80
C GLU A 36 -16.88 2.28 5.88
N ILE A 37 -15.99 1.53 5.23
CA ILE A 37 -14.55 1.81 5.23
C ILE A 37 -14.27 3.17 4.59
N ALA A 38 -14.95 3.49 3.48
CA ALA A 38 -14.83 4.79 2.83
C ALA A 38 -15.31 5.93 3.74
N GLN A 39 -16.43 5.75 4.45
CA GLN A 39 -16.95 6.74 5.40
C GLN A 39 -16.00 6.94 6.59
N LEU A 40 -15.49 5.86 7.19
CA LEU A 40 -14.54 5.94 8.31
C LEU A 40 -13.22 6.58 7.90
N THR A 41 -12.69 6.20 6.74
CA THR A 41 -11.48 6.80 6.17
C THR A 41 -11.70 8.30 5.94
N LYS A 42 -12.84 8.67 5.36
CA LYS A 42 -13.20 10.08 5.14
C LYS A 42 -13.31 10.84 6.45
N LEU A 43 -13.94 10.27 7.48
CA LEU A 43 -14.04 10.89 8.80
C LEU A 43 -12.66 11.14 9.42
N ARG A 44 -11.73 10.18 9.27
CA ARG A 44 -10.37 10.24 9.86
C ARG A 44 -9.37 11.05 9.05
N SER A 45 -9.65 11.31 7.78
CA SER A 45 -8.77 12.03 6.84
C SER A 45 -9.34 13.34 6.34
N ARG A 46 -10.56 13.73 6.72
CA ARG A 46 -11.15 15.00 6.29
C ARG A 46 -10.40 16.19 6.91
N PRO A 47 -9.94 17.16 6.11
CA PRO A 47 -9.33 18.37 6.62
C PRO A 47 -10.29 19.21 7.45
N HIS A 48 -9.72 20.07 8.28
CA HIS A 48 -10.45 21.10 9.00
C HIS A 48 -11.29 21.97 8.05
N GLU A 49 -12.50 22.35 8.47
CA GLU A 49 -13.45 23.10 7.62
C GLU A 49 -12.87 24.45 7.15
N LEU A 50 -12.15 25.13 8.04
CA LEU A 50 -11.49 26.40 7.72
C LEU A 50 -10.34 26.27 6.72
N LEU A 51 -9.74 25.08 6.61
CA LEU A 51 -8.73 24.77 5.58
C LEU A 51 -9.37 24.29 4.28
N SER A 52 -10.63 23.85 4.34
CA SER A 52 -11.37 23.21 3.25
C SER A 52 -12.54 24.03 2.72
N ARG A 53 -12.70 25.30 3.11
CA ARG A 53 -13.83 26.16 2.71
C ARG A 53 -14.08 26.11 1.20
N ASP A 54 -15.02 25.30 0.75
CA ASP A 54 -15.40 25.24 -0.65
C ASP A 54 -16.30 26.44 -0.97
N VAL A 55 -16.15 27.01 -2.16
CA VAL A 55 -17.10 28.00 -2.67
C VAL A 55 -18.43 27.27 -2.92
N PRO A 56 -19.58 27.82 -2.52
CA PRO A 56 -20.88 27.20 -2.78
C PRO A 56 -21.04 26.87 -4.28
N GLY A 57 -21.47 25.64 -4.59
CA GLY A 57 -21.74 25.20 -5.97
C GLY A 57 -20.57 24.52 -6.70
N ARG A 58 -19.38 24.37 -6.09
CA ARG A 58 -18.27 23.62 -6.68
C ARG A 58 -18.29 22.15 -6.26
N SER A 59 -17.92 21.25 -7.17
CA SER A 59 -17.74 19.82 -6.84
C SER A 59 -16.71 19.64 -5.73
N ARG A 60 -16.96 18.69 -4.82
CA ARG A 60 -16.11 18.36 -3.67
C ARG A 60 -14.80 17.72 -4.12
N LEU A 61 -13.91 18.53 -4.69
CA LEU A 61 -12.54 18.11 -4.96
C LEU A 61 -11.74 18.08 -3.67
N PRO A 62 -10.74 17.18 -3.55
CA PRO A 62 -9.88 17.18 -2.39
C PRO A 62 -9.08 18.49 -2.30
N VAL A 63 -9.00 19.07 -1.10
CA VAL A 63 -8.28 20.34 -0.85
C VAL A 63 -6.80 20.20 -1.21
N SER A 64 -6.26 21.15 -1.99
CA SER A 64 -4.84 21.19 -2.33
C SER A 64 -3.96 21.39 -1.09
N THR A 65 -2.79 20.72 -1.05
CA THR A 65 -1.81 20.87 0.02
C THR A 65 -1.33 22.32 0.18
N MET A 66 -1.14 23.05 -0.93
CA MET A 66 -0.74 24.46 -0.89
C MET A 66 -1.79 25.31 -0.19
N ARG A 67 -3.07 25.06 -0.46
CA ARG A 67 -4.17 25.75 0.20
C ARG A 67 -4.19 25.48 1.71
N MET A 68 -3.96 24.22 2.11
CA MET A 68 -3.86 23.86 3.53
C MET A 68 -2.66 24.55 4.20
N LEU A 69 -1.52 24.64 3.53
CA LEU A 69 -0.33 25.34 4.05
C LEU A 69 -0.60 26.82 4.26
N VAL A 70 -1.22 27.51 3.29
CA VAL A 70 -1.62 28.92 3.44
C VAL A 70 -2.54 29.10 4.64
N GLY A 71 -3.52 28.22 4.83
CA GLY A 71 -4.41 28.27 5.99
C GLY A 71 -3.70 27.97 7.32
N ARG A 72 -2.64 27.13 7.32
CA ARG A 72 -1.81 26.92 8.51
C ARG A 72 -1.00 28.16 8.86
N GLU A 73 -0.36 28.79 7.88
CA GLU A 73 0.44 30.01 8.10
C GLU A 73 -0.43 31.19 8.56
N GLY A 74 -1.65 31.30 8.02
CA GLY A 74 -2.64 32.26 8.50
C GLY A 74 -3.29 31.88 9.84
N ASN A 75 -2.91 30.74 10.44
CA ASN A 75 -3.51 30.18 11.65
C ASN A 75 -5.04 30.05 11.59
N TYR A 76 -5.60 29.68 10.43
CA TYR A 76 -7.05 29.61 10.22
C TYR A 76 -7.72 28.59 11.13
N SER A 77 -7.02 27.52 11.52
CA SER A 77 -7.52 26.53 12.48
C SER A 77 -7.38 26.96 13.94
N GLY A 78 -6.67 28.06 14.23
CA GLY A 78 -6.31 28.51 15.58
C GLY A 78 -5.28 27.63 16.31
N ARG A 79 -4.86 26.50 15.71
CA ARG A 79 -3.96 25.52 16.35
C ARG A 79 -2.48 25.77 16.07
N GLY A 80 -2.15 26.61 15.08
CA GLY A 80 -0.78 26.84 14.58
C GLY A 80 -0.14 25.63 13.89
N ARG A 81 -0.86 24.50 13.75
CA ARG A 81 -0.37 23.26 13.14
C ARG A 81 -1.52 22.45 12.54
N PHE A 82 -1.14 21.49 11.69
CA PHE A 82 -2.08 20.50 11.16
C PHE A 82 -2.54 19.52 12.25
N SER A 83 -3.82 19.17 12.21
CA SER A 83 -4.35 18.04 12.97
C SER A 83 -3.92 16.70 12.35
N SER A 84 -4.11 15.58 13.06
CA SER A 84 -3.84 14.25 12.49
C SER A 84 -4.68 13.98 11.22
N ALA A 85 -5.89 14.52 11.14
CA ALA A 85 -6.74 14.39 9.95
C ALA A 85 -6.20 15.22 8.77
N ASP A 86 -5.77 16.46 9.05
CA ASP A 86 -5.12 17.31 8.05
C ASP A 86 -3.84 16.65 7.50
N SER A 87 -2.99 16.11 8.38
CA SER A 87 -1.78 15.39 7.99
C SER A 87 -2.10 14.16 7.15
N ARG A 88 -3.12 13.37 7.51
CA ARG A 88 -3.56 12.21 6.69
C ARG A 88 -4.08 12.64 5.32
N HIS A 89 -4.80 13.75 5.21
CA HIS A 89 -5.26 14.27 3.91
C HIS A 89 -4.10 14.63 2.99
N VAL A 90 -3.04 15.21 3.53
CA VAL A 90 -1.84 15.58 2.78
C VAL A 90 -1.07 14.31 2.38
N LEU A 91 -0.81 13.42 3.34
CA LEU A 91 0.02 12.23 3.13
C LEU A 91 -0.65 11.16 2.26
N SER A 92 -1.99 11.05 2.26
CA SER A 92 -2.70 10.07 1.43
C SER A 92 -2.56 10.29 -0.08
N ARG A 93 -2.04 11.45 -0.50
CA ARG A 93 -1.78 11.77 -1.91
C ARG A 93 -0.31 11.74 -2.28
N TYR A 94 0.56 11.38 -1.34
CA TYR A 94 1.96 11.20 -1.66
C TYR A 94 2.14 9.98 -2.55
N LEU A 95 2.73 10.18 -3.73
CA LEU A 95 3.12 9.10 -4.63
C LEU A 95 4.64 8.93 -4.55
N PRO A 96 5.16 7.69 -4.56
CA PRO A 96 6.58 7.44 -4.66
C PRO A 96 7.17 8.17 -5.88
N VAL A 97 8.11 9.08 -5.63
CA VAL A 97 8.75 9.91 -6.67
C VAL A 97 9.83 9.12 -7.42
N HIS A 98 10.52 8.23 -6.71
CA HIS A 98 11.57 7.41 -7.28
C HIS A 98 11.01 6.11 -7.85
N GLY A 99 11.57 5.68 -8.97
CA GLY A 99 11.23 4.40 -9.59
C GLY A 99 11.68 3.20 -8.74
N PRO A 100 11.16 2.00 -9.05
CA PRO A 100 11.59 0.79 -8.37
C PRO A 100 13.09 0.56 -8.59
N CYS A 101 13.79 0.15 -7.54
CA CYS A 101 15.18 -0.29 -7.62
C CYS A 101 15.29 -1.74 -7.13
N THR A 102 16.16 -2.52 -7.77
CA THR A 102 16.42 -3.89 -7.35
C THR A 102 17.33 -3.87 -6.13
N VAL A 103 16.81 -4.36 -5.00
CA VAL A 103 17.55 -4.45 -3.73
C VAL A 103 18.27 -5.80 -3.61
N ASP A 104 17.59 -6.90 -3.94
CA ASP A 104 18.12 -8.26 -3.82
C ASP A 104 17.53 -9.15 -4.92
N GLN A 105 18.24 -10.22 -5.27
CA GLN A 105 17.77 -11.28 -6.15
C GLN A 105 17.58 -12.56 -5.34
N LEU A 106 16.32 -12.89 -5.09
CA LEU A 106 15.94 -14.02 -4.25
C LEU A 106 15.69 -15.27 -5.10
N ASN A 107 16.06 -16.43 -4.56
CA ASN A 107 15.76 -17.72 -5.17
C ASN A 107 14.27 -18.13 -5.01
N SER A 108 13.51 -17.39 -4.20
CA SER A 108 12.09 -17.67 -3.95
C SER A 108 11.28 -16.37 -3.88
N ARG A 109 9.98 -16.46 -4.15
CA ARG A 109 9.07 -15.30 -4.15
C ARG A 109 8.85 -14.77 -2.73
N THR A 110 8.86 -13.45 -2.57
CA THR A 110 8.45 -12.75 -1.36
C THR A 110 6.95 -12.54 -1.39
N TYR A 111 6.26 -12.89 -0.31
CA TYR A 111 4.80 -12.74 -0.17
C TYR A 111 4.42 -11.66 0.82
N VAL A 112 5.25 -11.46 1.85
CA VAL A 112 5.02 -10.46 2.88
C VAL A 112 6.25 -9.62 3.09
N SER A 113 6.02 -8.36 3.39
CA SER A 113 7.08 -7.43 3.74
C SER A 113 6.58 -6.36 4.67
N GLN A 114 7.44 -5.93 5.60
CA GLN A 114 7.10 -4.91 6.58
C GLN A 114 8.34 -4.06 6.87
N PHE A 115 8.15 -2.74 6.98
CA PHE A 115 9.15 -1.87 7.55
C PHE A 115 9.01 -1.83 9.08
N SER A 116 10.11 -1.64 9.79
CA SER A 116 10.06 -1.22 11.19
C SER A 116 9.40 0.16 11.32
N ASP A 117 8.89 0.48 12.51
CA ASP A 117 8.20 1.75 12.78
C ASP A 117 9.07 2.99 12.50
N ASP A 118 10.39 2.86 12.69
CA ASP A 118 11.39 3.90 12.39
C ASP A 118 11.91 3.85 10.94
N GLY A 119 11.54 2.83 10.17
CA GLY A 119 11.96 2.61 8.79
C GLY A 119 13.42 2.14 8.59
N THR A 120 14.16 1.85 9.67
CA THR A 120 15.59 1.46 9.59
C THR A 120 15.78 0.01 9.15
N LEU A 121 14.77 -0.84 9.36
CA LEU A 121 14.75 -2.25 8.98
C LEU A 121 13.62 -2.53 8.00
N PHE A 122 13.90 -3.44 7.07
CA PHE A 122 12.92 -4.00 6.16
C PHE A 122 12.92 -5.51 6.29
N VAL A 123 11.76 -6.10 6.59
CA VAL A 123 11.57 -7.54 6.75
C VAL A 123 10.86 -8.07 5.52
N ALA A 124 11.33 -9.19 4.97
CA ALA A 124 10.73 -9.88 3.83
C ALA A 124 10.55 -11.38 4.12
N GLY A 125 9.31 -11.85 4.12
CA GLY A 125 8.96 -13.26 4.26
C GLY A 125 8.76 -13.93 2.89
N CYS A 126 9.49 -15.01 2.65
CA CYS A 126 9.55 -15.69 1.36
C CYS A 126 8.93 -17.09 1.40
N GLN A 127 8.53 -17.60 0.24
CA GLN A 127 8.01 -18.96 0.09
C GLN A 127 9.04 -20.04 0.50
N GLY A 128 10.33 -19.77 0.29
CA GLY A 128 11.42 -20.70 0.62
C GLY A 128 11.71 -20.86 2.11
N SER A 129 10.78 -20.56 3.02
CA SER A 129 10.99 -20.56 4.47
C SER A 129 12.03 -19.57 4.98
N HIS A 130 12.47 -18.63 4.14
CA HIS A 130 13.41 -17.59 4.53
C HIS A 130 12.67 -16.31 4.93
N ILE A 131 13.01 -15.78 6.09
CA ILE A 131 12.67 -14.42 6.51
C ILE A 131 13.96 -13.62 6.54
N ARG A 132 14.08 -12.65 5.63
CA ARG A 132 15.25 -11.77 5.53
C ARG A 132 14.95 -10.43 6.16
N ILE A 133 15.87 -9.96 6.98
CA ILE A 133 15.86 -8.62 7.57
C ILE A 133 16.99 -7.84 6.91
N TYR A 134 16.64 -6.77 6.21
CA TYR A 134 17.56 -5.84 5.57
C TYR A 134 17.69 -4.59 6.44
N ASN A 135 18.89 -4.04 6.48
CA ASN A 135 19.15 -2.74 7.10
C ASN A 135 19.13 -1.67 6.00
N VAL A 136 18.13 -0.79 6.06
CA VAL A 136 17.88 0.24 5.05
C VAL A 136 19.01 1.27 5.05
N ASP A 137 19.41 1.74 6.24
CA ASP A 137 20.45 2.76 6.42
C ASP A 137 21.84 2.30 5.99
N LYS A 138 22.10 0.98 6.09
CA LYS A 138 23.38 0.38 5.68
C LYS A 138 23.38 -0.06 4.22
N GLY A 139 22.55 0.57 3.38
CA GLY A 139 22.48 0.30 1.95
C GLY A 139 21.87 -1.05 1.64
N TRP A 140 20.76 -1.39 2.33
CA TRP A 140 20.00 -2.62 2.13
C TRP A 140 20.77 -3.93 2.39
N LYS A 141 21.79 -3.91 3.25
CA LYS A 141 22.52 -5.12 3.61
C LYS A 141 21.63 -6.07 4.43
N ILE A 142 21.75 -7.37 4.17
CA ILE A 142 21.10 -8.39 4.98
C ILE A 142 21.68 -8.33 6.39
N GLN A 143 20.86 -7.92 7.35
CA GLN A 143 21.18 -7.90 8.77
C GLN A 143 20.96 -9.28 9.39
N LYS A 144 19.94 -10.02 8.94
CA LYS A 144 19.65 -11.37 9.42
C LYS A 144 18.89 -12.16 8.36
N ASP A 145 19.23 -13.43 8.23
CA ASP A 145 18.44 -14.41 7.45
C ASP A 145 17.99 -15.51 8.42
N ILE A 146 16.67 -15.71 8.51
CA ILE A 146 16.03 -16.65 9.45
C ILE A 146 15.36 -17.74 8.64
N LEU A 147 15.75 -18.99 8.89
CA LEU A 147 15.06 -20.15 8.37
C LEU A 147 13.88 -20.52 9.29
N ALA A 148 12.66 -20.29 8.80
CA ALA A 148 11.43 -20.71 9.46
C ALA A 148 11.33 -22.25 9.49
N LYS A 149 10.90 -22.77 10.64
CA LYS A 149 10.72 -24.22 10.85
C LYS A 149 9.29 -24.62 10.52
N SER A 150 9.11 -25.88 10.10
CA SER A 150 7.80 -26.51 9.88
C SER A 150 6.88 -25.79 8.88
N LEU A 151 7.46 -25.11 7.90
CA LEU A 151 6.70 -24.44 6.84
C LEU A 151 6.39 -25.42 5.70
N ARG A 152 5.15 -25.41 5.20
CA ARG A 152 4.74 -26.21 4.02
C ARG A 152 4.55 -25.41 2.74
N TRP A 153 4.32 -24.09 2.86
CA TRP A 153 4.06 -23.23 1.70
C TRP A 153 4.84 -21.93 1.78
N THR A 154 4.34 -20.92 2.51
CA THR A 154 4.94 -19.58 2.53
C THR A 154 4.72 -18.94 3.89
N ILE A 155 5.60 -18.01 4.21
CA ILE A 155 5.35 -17.02 5.25
C ILE A 155 4.14 -16.19 4.81
N THR A 156 3.09 -16.18 5.62
CA THR A 156 1.83 -15.46 5.36
C THR A 156 1.74 -14.13 6.07
N ASP A 157 2.53 -13.94 7.14
CA ASP A 157 2.62 -12.69 7.87
C ASP A 157 3.96 -12.62 8.62
N THR A 158 4.43 -11.41 8.87
CA THR A 158 5.61 -11.10 9.69
C THR A 158 5.37 -9.80 10.43
N CYS A 159 5.63 -9.76 11.73
CA CYS A 159 5.47 -8.55 12.53
C CYS A 159 6.71 -8.32 13.40
N LEU A 160 7.41 -7.22 13.16
CA LEU A 160 8.52 -6.82 14.02
C LEU A 160 7.97 -6.15 15.28
N SER A 161 8.47 -6.53 16.46
CA SER A 161 8.08 -5.87 17.70
C SER A 161 8.50 -4.39 17.69
N PRO A 162 7.78 -3.48 18.37
CA PRO A 162 8.12 -2.05 18.38
C PRO A 162 9.53 -1.74 18.91
N ASN A 163 10.08 -2.59 19.78
CA ASN A 163 11.45 -2.50 20.28
C ASN A 163 12.49 -3.20 19.39
N GLN A 164 12.07 -3.78 18.26
CA GLN A 164 12.87 -4.48 17.25
C GLN A 164 13.68 -5.68 17.78
N ARG A 165 13.26 -6.25 18.92
CA ARG A 165 13.94 -7.40 19.54
C ARG A 165 13.32 -8.74 19.14
N TYR A 166 12.06 -8.73 18.73
CA TYR A 166 11.29 -9.91 18.41
C TYR A 166 10.68 -9.79 17.01
N LEU A 167 10.56 -10.95 16.37
CA LEU A 167 9.93 -11.16 15.08
C LEU A 167 9.09 -12.42 15.16
#